data_AF-F2BGV3-F1
#
_entry.id   AF-F2BGV3-F1
#
_cell.length_a   1.000
_cell.length_b   1.000
_cell.length_c   1.000
_cell.angle_alpha   90.00
_cell.angle_beta   90.00
_cell.angle_gamma   90.00
#
_symmetry.space_group_name_H-M   'P 1'
#
loop_
_entity.id
_entity.type
_entity.pdbx_description
1 polymer ?
#
loop_
_entity_poly.entity_id
_entity_poly.type
_entity_poly.pdbx_seq_one_letter_code
_entity_poly.pdbx_strand_id
1 'polypeptide(L)'
;DAAKLSDNNIGVVANGTDGLNVKLAKELKDLTSAEFKDAAGNVTKVGGNGVTITPKAAGKKPVSLTSNGLNNGGNTVTGVGSALNLYPAGTPKTAGLLDLSNLSADQKASAATAGDLANMGWVVSSDKTTGNESQAFSGQVKNAGEVEFVGTGAANVSAKTVNGKHTVTVGVDSASIADSIAQPVVYTKADGSKAYKRGNKFYDAQTGGNEIQPADVIASMNNAAGSTTAPMTLANVKDNLKDAANGKAVSTLAGGSRADLTKGKGGSNAATVNDVLNAGFTVQGNGVAKDFVTHGDTVNFANGQGTVAKVESKDGVTKVSFDTPMQYVDNTGRASTDPTNTVSLVGKDSGKPVQVKNVAAGTLSNTST
;
A
#
# COMPACT_ATOMS: atom_id res chain seq x y z
N ASP A 1 81.19 -14.21 -64.11
CA ASP A 1 80.58 -13.07 -64.81
C ASP A 1 81.08 -11.80 -64.10
N ALA A 2 81.26 -10.66 -64.78
CA ALA A 2 81.45 -9.31 -64.17
C ALA A 2 80.20 -8.90 -63.36
N ALA A 3 79.63 -9.89 -62.71
CA ALA A 3 78.28 -10.08 -62.26
C ALA A 3 78.24 -10.96 -61.01
N LYS A 4 79.27 -10.79 -60.19
CA LYS A 4 79.07 -10.71 -58.74
C LYS A 4 79.80 -9.48 -58.15
N LEU A 5 80.04 -8.42 -58.94
CA LEU A 5 80.81 -7.26 -58.50
C LEU A 5 80.13 -6.50 -57.33
N SER A 6 80.88 -6.46 -56.23
CA SER A 6 81.08 -5.37 -55.26
C SER A 6 82.57 -4.95 -55.37
N ASP A 7 82.99 -3.72 -55.04
CA ASP A 7 83.13 -3.28 -53.65
C ASP A 7 82.17 -2.17 -53.17
N ASN A 8 81.64 -2.47 -51.98
CA ASN A 8 80.61 -1.85 -51.15
C ASN A 8 79.26 -1.57 -51.82
N ASN A 9 79.12 -0.78 -52.88
CA ASN A 9 77.81 -0.56 -53.54
C ASN A 9 77.86 -0.16 -55.04
N ILE A 10 79.01 0.25 -55.58
CA ILE A 10 79.16 0.71 -56.97
C ILE A 10 80.33 -0.02 -57.64
N GLY A 11 80.07 -0.66 -58.79
CA GLY A 11 81.09 -1.26 -59.64
C GLY A 11 81.30 -0.45 -60.91
N VAL A 12 82.56 -0.32 -61.34
CA VAL A 12 82.94 0.31 -62.62
C VAL A 12 83.52 -0.74 -63.54
N VAL A 13 82.98 -0.85 -64.76
CA VAL A 13 83.40 -1.83 -65.78
C VAL A 13 83.76 -1.10 -67.07
N ALA A 14 84.97 -1.28 -67.60
CA ALA A 14 85.39 -0.69 -68.87
C ALA A 14 84.63 -1.28 -70.08
N ASN A 15 84.28 -0.47 -71.07
CA ASN A 15 83.50 -0.89 -72.25
C ASN A 15 84.32 -1.29 -73.49
N GLY A 16 85.65 -1.22 -73.42
CA GLY A 16 86.58 -1.72 -74.46
C GLY A 16 86.87 -0.77 -75.63
N THR A 17 86.23 0.39 -75.71
CA THR A 17 86.43 1.36 -76.82
C THR A 17 86.47 2.83 -76.40
N ASP A 18 86.75 3.13 -75.11
CA ASP A 18 86.99 4.46 -74.49
C ASP A 18 85.95 4.93 -73.45
N GLY A 19 85.05 4.08 -72.95
CA GLY A 19 84.04 4.43 -71.94
C GLY A 19 84.01 3.54 -70.69
N LEU A 20 83.44 4.08 -69.60
CA LEU A 20 83.20 3.38 -68.33
C LEU A 20 81.71 3.13 -68.13
N ASN A 21 81.33 1.89 -67.81
CA ASN A 21 79.99 1.55 -67.34
C ASN A 21 79.97 1.54 -65.81
N VAL A 22 79.27 2.50 -65.21
CA VAL A 22 79.03 2.54 -63.76
C VAL A 22 77.74 1.79 -63.46
N LYS A 23 77.80 0.83 -62.53
CA LYS A 23 76.65 -0.01 -62.17
C LYS A 23 76.51 -0.08 -60.65
N LEU A 24 75.27 -0.07 -60.17
CA LEU A 24 74.96 -0.42 -58.79
C LEU A 24 75.10 -1.93 -58.58
N ALA A 25 75.51 -2.32 -57.38
CA ALA A 25 75.44 -3.72 -56.97
C ALA A 25 73.98 -4.20 -56.93
N LYS A 26 73.76 -5.49 -57.20
CA LYS A 26 72.40 -6.09 -57.14
C LYS A 26 71.83 -6.09 -55.72
N GLU A 27 72.70 -6.24 -54.73
CA GLU A 27 72.39 -6.08 -53.31
C GLU A 27 73.20 -4.89 -52.81
N LEU A 28 72.53 -3.93 -52.17
CA LEU A 28 73.20 -2.84 -51.50
C LEU A 28 73.42 -3.19 -50.03
N LYS A 29 74.64 -2.98 -49.50
CA LYS A 29 75.03 -3.35 -48.12
C LYS A 29 75.59 -2.16 -47.36
N ASP A 30 75.44 -2.19 -46.03
CA ASP A 30 75.97 -1.21 -45.07
C ASP A 30 75.61 0.26 -45.38
N LEU A 31 74.46 0.49 -46.01
CA LEU A 31 73.93 1.82 -46.24
C LEU A 31 73.33 2.38 -44.94
N THR A 32 73.70 3.62 -44.59
CA THR A 32 73.12 4.32 -43.44
C THR A 32 71.66 4.71 -43.68
N SER A 33 71.37 5.28 -44.86
CA SER A 33 70.01 5.64 -45.26
C SER A 33 69.87 5.89 -46.76
N ALA A 34 68.66 5.72 -47.28
CA ALA A 34 68.23 6.26 -48.58
C ALA A 34 67.13 7.30 -48.34
N GLU A 35 67.17 8.40 -49.09
CA GLU A 35 66.17 9.47 -49.07
C GLU A 35 65.51 9.58 -50.44
N PHE A 36 64.18 9.57 -50.45
CA PHE A 36 63.37 9.72 -51.64
C PHE A 36 62.43 10.90 -51.45
N LYS A 37 62.31 11.74 -52.48
CA LYS A 37 61.41 12.89 -52.47
C LYS A 37 60.38 12.73 -53.57
N ASP A 38 59.11 12.83 -53.24
CA ASP A 38 58.06 12.86 -54.25
C ASP A 38 57.93 14.25 -54.90
N ALA A 39 57.12 14.36 -55.96
CA ALA A 39 56.90 15.63 -56.65
C ALA A 39 56.25 16.70 -55.75
N ALA A 40 55.50 16.30 -54.72
CA ALA A 40 54.91 17.20 -53.73
C ALA A 40 55.93 17.67 -52.66
N GLY A 41 57.13 17.09 -52.65
CA GLY A 41 58.23 17.41 -51.75
C GLY A 41 58.18 16.67 -50.42
N ASN A 42 57.31 15.66 -50.26
CA ASN A 42 57.34 14.78 -49.10
C ASN A 42 58.59 13.91 -49.16
N VAL A 43 59.18 13.65 -47.99
CA VAL A 43 60.46 12.95 -47.88
C VAL A 43 60.26 11.59 -47.24
N THR A 44 60.56 10.52 -47.97
CA THR A 44 60.62 9.16 -47.43
C THR A 44 62.07 8.80 -47.17
N LYS A 45 62.41 8.56 -45.90
CA LYS A 45 63.71 8.07 -45.46
C LYS A 45 63.61 6.61 -45.06
N VAL A 46 64.49 5.78 -45.60
CA VAL A 46 64.66 4.37 -45.24
C VAL A 46 66.06 4.19 -44.67
N GLY A 47 66.19 3.51 -43.53
CA GLY A 47 67.50 3.22 -42.94
C GLY A 47 67.40 2.14 -41.86
N GLY A 48 68.50 1.93 -41.12
CA GLY A 48 68.55 0.91 -40.05
C GLY A 48 67.49 1.07 -38.95
N ASN A 49 66.94 2.27 -38.79
CA ASN A 49 65.87 2.57 -37.83
C ASN A 49 64.46 2.34 -38.37
N GLY A 50 64.31 1.96 -39.65
CA GLY A 50 63.01 1.71 -40.31
C GLY A 50 62.70 2.66 -41.45
N VAL A 51 61.40 2.90 -41.69
CA VAL A 51 60.87 3.76 -42.75
C VAL A 51 60.15 4.96 -42.12
N THR A 52 60.42 6.17 -42.60
CA THR A 52 59.75 7.40 -42.17
C THR A 52 59.38 8.25 -43.37
N ILE A 53 58.12 8.67 -43.45
CA ILE A 53 57.60 9.62 -44.43
C ILE A 53 57.34 10.93 -43.69
N THR A 54 58.06 11.98 -44.07
CA THR A 54 57.92 13.34 -43.54
C THR A 54 57.17 14.19 -44.56
N PRO A 55 55.90 14.54 -44.30
CA PRO A 55 55.15 15.42 -45.19
C PRO A 55 55.77 16.82 -45.24
N LYS A 56 55.75 17.45 -46.42
CA LYS A 56 56.18 18.85 -46.56
C LYS A 56 55.16 19.84 -45.97
N ALA A 57 53.88 19.48 -46.03
CA ALA A 57 52.79 20.35 -45.63
C ALA A 57 52.87 20.70 -44.13
N ALA A 58 52.78 22.00 -43.82
CA ALA A 58 52.83 22.49 -42.45
C ALA A 58 51.69 21.89 -41.60
N GLY A 59 52.02 21.47 -40.37
CA GLY A 59 51.06 20.88 -39.42
C GLY A 59 50.80 19.38 -39.59
N LYS A 60 51.31 18.74 -40.65
CA LYS A 60 51.25 17.26 -40.78
C LYS A 60 52.44 16.62 -40.05
N LYS A 61 52.15 15.54 -39.32
CA LYS A 61 53.17 14.77 -38.58
C LYS A 61 53.74 13.64 -39.45
N PRO A 62 54.99 13.21 -39.22
CA PRO A 62 55.56 12.07 -39.92
C PRO A 62 54.78 10.77 -39.70
N VAL A 63 54.79 9.91 -40.72
CA VAL A 63 54.35 8.51 -40.64
C VAL A 63 55.59 7.64 -40.59
N SER A 64 55.67 6.68 -39.68
CA SER A 64 56.87 5.85 -39.54
C SER A 64 56.57 4.42 -39.10
N LEU A 65 57.34 3.46 -39.62
CA LEU A 65 57.42 2.10 -39.10
C LEU A 65 58.87 1.83 -38.68
N THR A 66 59.08 1.65 -37.38
CA THR A 66 60.41 1.52 -36.76
C THR A 66 60.44 0.35 -35.77
N SER A 67 61.57 0.10 -35.11
CA SER A 67 61.65 -0.85 -34.00
C SER A 67 60.71 -0.53 -32.82
N ASN A 68 60.24 0.72 -32.74
CA ASN A 68 59.26 1.15 -31.74
C ASN A 68 57.80 0.98 -32.21
N GLY A 69 57.58 0.43 -33.42
CA GLY A 69 56.25 0.19 -33.99
C GLY A 69 55.82 1.23 -35.04
N LEU A 70 54.50 1.29 -35.27
CA LEU A 70 53.86 2.16 -36.24
C LEU A 70 53.41 3.48 -35.60
N ASN A 71 53.78 4.59 -36.24
CA ASN A 71 53.17 5.90 -36.01
C ASN A 71 52.51 6.36 -37.30
N ASN A 72 51.19 6.51 -37.31
CA ASN A 72 50.45 6.90 -38.51
C ASN A 72 50.31 8.43 -38.68
N GLY A 73 51.05 9.25 -37.92
CA GLY A 73 51.07 10.70 -38.08
C GLY A 73 49.73 11.39 -37.82
N GLY A 74 48.83 10.75 -37.05
CA GLY A 74 47.47 11.23 -36.81
C GLY A 74 46.47 10.93 -37.94
N ASN A 75 46.85 10.14 -38.96
CA ASN A 75 45.93 9.68 -39.98
C ASN A 75 45.10 8.48 -39.48
N THR A 76 43.91 8.31 -40.05
CA THR A 76 43.10 7.10 -39.85
C THR A 76 43.78 5.90 -40.50
N VAL A 77 43.71 4.73 -39.86
CA VAL A 77 44.09 3.45 -40.48
C VAL A 77 42.82 2.78 -41.00
N THR A 78 42.73 2.58 -42.31
CA THR A 78 41.59 1.93 -42.98
C THR A 78 42.01 0.60 -43.57
N GLY A 79 41.05 -0.29 -43.86
CA GLY A 79 41.34 -1.62 -44.40
C GLY A 79 41.88 -2.61 -43.34
N VAL A 80 41.67 -2.31 -42.06
CA VAL A 80 41.99 -3.21 -40.94
C VAL A 80 40.81 -4.14 -40.73
N GLY A 81 41.05 -5.45 -40.76
CA GLY A 81 40.07 -6.47 -40.38
C GLY A 81 39.97 -6.61 -38.86
N SER A 82 38.81 -7.03 -38.36
CA SER A 82 38.66 -7.41 -36.96
C SER A 82 39.18 -8.83 -36.73
N ALA A 83 39.82 -9.05 -35.58
CA ALA A 83 40.15 -10.39 -35.08
C ALA A 83 39.07 -10.96 -34.13
N LEU A 84 37.99 -10.19 -33.88
CA LEU A 84 36.95 -10.51 -32.91
C LEU A 84 35.70 -11.08 -33.59
N ASN A 85 34.97 -11.89 -32.84
CA ASN A 85 33.74 -12.52 -33.31
C ASN A 85 32.51 -11.87 -32.68
N LEU A 86 31.37 -11.99 -33.35
CA LEU A 86 30.07 -11.72 -32.76
C LEU A 86 29.49 -13.00 -32.18
N TYR A 87 28.63 -12.88 -31.17
CA TYR A 87 27.79 -13.99 -30.74
C TYR A 87 26.96 -14.51 -31.93
N PRO A 88 26.90 -15.83 -32.14
CA PRO A 88 26.28 -16.41 -33.31
C PRO A 88 24.77 -16.16 -33.31
N ALA A 89 24.18 -16.20 -34.51
CA ALA A 89 22.74 -16.23 -34.66
C ALA A 89 22.16 -17.43 -33.90
N GLY A 90 21.07 -17.22 -33.16
CA GLY A 90 20.41 -18.28 -32.37
C GLY A 90 20.84 -18.36 -30.91
N THR A 91 21.92 -17.69 -30.46
CA THR A 91 22.16 -17.50 -29.03
C THR A 91 21.11 -16.55 -28.46
N PRO A 92 20.23 -17.01 -27.55
CA PRO A 92 19.13 -16.18 -27.06
C PRO A 92 19.69 -14.93 -26.38
N LYS A 93 19.11 -13.77 -26.72
CA LYS A 93 19.40 -12.44 -26.16
C LYS A 93 20.70 -11.76 -26.63
N THR A 94 21.81 -12.48 -26.86
CA THR A 94 23.12 -11.87 -27.19
C THR A 94 23.49 -11.88 -28.68
N ALA A 95 22.73 -12.56 -29.54
CA ALA A 95 23.02 -12.66 -30.98
C ALA A 95 23.38 -11.30 -31.60
N GLY A 96 24.52 -11.22 -32.29
CA GLY A 96 25.00 -10.00 -32.93
C GLY A 96 25.67 -8.96 -32.02
N LEU A 97 25.84 -9.24 -30.72
CA LEU A 97 26.76 -8.50 -29.86
C LEU A 97 28.19 -9.04 -30.02
N LEU A 98 29.18 -8.19 -29.75
CA LEU A 98 30.59 -8.56 -29.75
C LEU A 98 30.89 -9.59 -28.66
N ASP A 99 31.49 -10.72 -29.02
CA ASP A 99 31.86 -11.78 -28.09
C ASP A 99 33.31 -11.58 -27.62
N LEU A 100 33.46 -11.19 -26.35
CA LEU A 100 34.74 -11.01 -25.67
C LEU A 100 35.00 -12.10 -24.62
N SER A 101 34.16 -13.14 -24.56
CA SER A 101 34.18 -14.12 -23.47
C SER A 101 35.39 -15.05 -23.52
N ASN A 102 35.91 -15.36 -24.71
CA ASN A 102 36.99 -16.33 -24.92
C ASN A 102 37.99 -15.88 -25.99
N LEU A 103 38.77 -14.82 -25.70
CA LEU A 103 39.80 -14.32 -26.61
C LEU A 103 41.14 -15.04 -26.46
N SER A 104 41.77 -15.40 -27.58
CA SER A 104 43.17 -15.84 -27.63
C SER A 104 44.13 -14.69 -27.26
N ALA A 105 45.40 -15.01 -26.98
CA ALA A 105 46.43 -14.00 -26.71
C ALA A 105 46.58 -13.03 -27.90
N ASP A 106 46.58 -13.56 -29.12
CA ASP A 106 46.71 -12.76 -30.35
C ASP A 106 45.49 -11.85 -30.57
N GLN A 107 44.28 -12.33 -30.27
CA GLN A 107 43.06 -11.52 -30.34
C GLN A 107 43.08 -10.37 -29.33
N LYS A 108 43.58 -10.60 -28.11
CA LYS A 108 43.74 -9.54 -27.09
C LYS A 108 44.75 -8.47 -27.50
N ALA A 109 45.75 -8.84 -28.29
CA ALA A 109 46.79 -7.93 -28.79
C ALA A 109 46.42 -7.25 -30.12
N SER A 110 45.28 -7.61 -30.72
CA SER A 110 44.85 -7.09 -32.02
C SER A 110 44.19 -5.71 -31.90
N ALA A 111 44.27 -4.92 -32.99
CA ALA A 111 43.56 -3.65 -33.07
C ALA A 111 42.05 -3.88 -33.21
N ALA A 112 41.24 -3.15 -32.43
CA ALA A 112 39.80 -3.11 -32.61
C ALA A 112 39.42 -2.15 -33.75
N THR A 113 38.37 -2.50 -34.47
CA THR A 113 37.76 -1.70 -35.54
C THR A 113 36.53 -0.96 -35.03
N ALA A 114 36.10 0.10 -35.72
CA ALA A 114 34.84 0.77 -35.41
C ALA A 114 33.62 -0.17 -35.51
N GLY A 115 33.70 -1.21 -36.35
CA GLY A 115 32.67 -2.25 -36.45
C GLY A 115 32.55 -3.11 -35.19
N ASP A 116 33.66 -3.33 -34.47
CA ASP A 116 33.63 -4.02 -33.18
C ASP A 116 32.89 -3.19 -32.13
N LEU A 117 33.25 -1.90 -32.02
CA LEU A 117 32.61 -0.96 -31.09
C LEU A 117 31.10 -0.80 -31.38
N ALA A 118 30.70 -0.79 -32.65
CA ALA A 118 29.29 -0.71 -33.05
C ALA A 118 28.46 -1.92 -32.58
N ASN A 119 29.11 -3.04 -32.25
CA ASN A 119 28.45 -4.25 -31.75
C ASN A 119 28.67 -4.49 -30.26
N MET A 120 29.32 -3.56 -29.56
CA MET A 120 29.35 -3.58 -28.09
C MET A 120 27.97 -3.24 -27.52
N GLY A 121 27.61 -3.95 -26.46
CA GLY A 121 26.36 -3.73 -25.75
C GLY A 121 26.14 -4.75 -24.64
N TRP A 122 24.97 -4.67 -24.03
CA TRP A 122 24.54 -5.60 -22.98
C TRP A 122 23.05 -5.92 -23.15
N VAL A 123 22.57 -6.93 -22.44
CA VAL A 123 21.17 -7.40 -22.51
C VAL A 123 20.39 -6.93 -21.30
N VAL A 124 19.23 -6.31 -21.52
CA VAL A 124 18.21 -6.05 -20.49
C VAL A 124 17.07 -7.05 -20.66
N SER A 125 16.58 -7.63 -19.56
CA SER A 125 15.45 -8.58 -19.61
C SER A 125 14.57 -8.52 -18.38
N SER A 126 13.32 -8.96 -18.54
CA SER A 126 12.35 -9.18 -17.47
C SER A 126 11.55 -10.44 -17.75
N ASP A 127 11.01 -11.07 -16.71
CA ASP A 127 10.21 -12.29 -16.86
C ASP A 127 8.85 -12.04 -17.51
N LYS A 128 8.48 -10.76 -17.70
CA LYS A 128 7.21 -10.31 -18.26
C LYS A 128 7.42 -9.16 -19.26
N THR A 129 6.50 -9.03 -20.20
CA THR A 129 6.43 -7.94 -21.17
C THR A 129 5.24 -7.05 -20.84
N THR A 130 5.44 -5.73 -20.81
CA THR A 130 4.33 -4.77 -20.60
C THR A 130 3.24 -4.97 -21.64
N GLY A 131 1.99 -5.17 -21.20
CA GLY A 131 0.85 -5.49 -22.07
C GLY A 131 0.68 -6.99 -22.40
N ASN A 132 1.65 -7.84 -22.03
CA ASN A 132 1.55 -9.29 -22.16
C ASN A 132 2.37 -10.00 -21.07
N GLU A 133 1.76 -10.14 -19.89
CA GLU A 133 2.43 -10.66 -18.70
C GLU A 133 2.75 -12.17 -18.73
N SER A 134 2.35 -12.89 -19.77
CA SER A 134 2.66 -14.31 -19.94
C SER A 134 3.97 -14.55 -20.69
N GLN A 135 4.65 -13.52 -21.17
CA GLN A 135 5.87 -13.63 -21.98
C GLN A 135 7.02 -12.81 -21.40
N ALA A 136 8.22 -13.39 -21.35
CA ALA A 136 9.43 -12.67 -20.96
C ALA A 136 9.86 -11.65 -22.03
N PHE A 137 10.43 -10.53 -21.58
CA PHE A 137 11.02 -9.51 -22.43
C PHE A 137 12.55 -9.64 -22.43
N SER A 138 13.17 -9.36 -23.57
CA SER A 138 14.61 -9.18 -23.70
C SER A 138 14.92 -8.17 -24.79
N GLY A 139 15.84 -7.25 -24.52
CA GLY A 139 16.36 -6.27 -25.47
C GLY A 139 17.87 -6.12 -25.35
N GLN A 140 18.51 -5.63 -26.42
CA GLN A 140 19.93 -5.27 -26.40
C GLN A 140 20.07 -3.75 -26.28
N VAL A 141 21.02 -3.32 -25.47
CA VAL A 141 21.39 -1.91 -25.30
C VAL A 141 22.80 -1.74 -25.83
N LYS A 142 22.92 -1.13 -27.02
CA LYS A 142 24.19 -0.75 -27.65
C LYS A 142 24.56 0.70 -27.28
N ASN A 143 25.71 1.17 -27.77
CA ASN A 143 26.11 2.57 -27.58
C ASN A 143 25.01 3.55 -28.01
N ALA A 144 24.74 4.56 -27.18
CA ALA A 144 23.64 5.53 -27.32
C ALA A 144 22.21 4.94 -27.29
N GLY A 145 22.03 3.69 -26.87
CA GLY A 145 20.72 3.14 -26.51
C GLY A 145 20.23 3.65 -25.16
N GLU A 146 18.91 3.73 -24.99
CA GLU A 146 18.27 4.23 -23.77
C GLU A 146 17.55 3.12 -23.01
N VAL A 147 17.55 3.21 -21.68
CA VAL A 147 16.75 2.37 -20.78
C VAL A 147 15.96 3.30 -19.86
N GLU A 148 14.64 3.29 -20.02
CA GLU A 148 13.72 4.05 -19.20
C GLU A 148 13.13 3.17 -18.09
N PHE A 149 13.15 3.66 -16.84
CA PHE A 149 12.51 3.00 -15.71
C PHE A 149 11.20 3.70 -15.38
N VAL A 150 10.08 3.05 -15.67
CA VAL A 150 8.73 3.62 -15.52
C VAL A 150 8.05 3.08 -14.26
N GLY A 151 7.54 3.99 -13.42
CA GLY A 151 6.67 3.63 -12.28
C GLY A 151 5.19 3.67 -12.67
N THR A 152 4.42 2.67 -12.26
CA THR A 152 2.97 2.59 -12.47
C THR A 152 2.25 2.19 -11.18
N GLY A 153 0.95 2.47 -11.09
CA GLY A 153 0.16 2.23 -9.88
C GLY A 153 0.68 3.05 -8.69
N ALA A 154 0.89 2.40 -7.55
CA ALA A 154 1.41 3.04 -6.33
C ALA A 154 2.95 3.19 -6.31
N ALA A 155 3.66 2.67 -7.33
CA ALA A 155 5.10 2.76 -7.40
C ALA A 155 5.54 4.05 -8.13
N ASN A 156 6.38 4.84 -7.47
CA ASN A 156 7.09 5.96 -8.06
C ASN A 156 8.55 5.58 -8.31
N VAL A 157 9.03 5.82 -9.53
CA VAL A 157 10.43 5.65 -9.88
C VAL A 157 11.07 7.02 -10.05
N SER A 158 12.17 7.24 -9.34
CA SER A 158 12.99 8.45 -9.47
C SER A 158 14.45 8.07 -9.62
N ALA A 159 15.27 8.96 -10.19
CA ALA A 159 16.70 8.73 -10.31
C ALA A 159 17.48 10.00 -9.97
N LYS A 160 18.69 9.82 -9.41
CA LYS A 160 19.64 10.91 -9.21
C LYS A 160 21.06 10.47 -9.52
N THR A 161 21.88 11.43 -9.91
CA THR A 161 23.31 11.23 -10.17
C THR A 161 24.12 12.00 -9.13
N VAL A 162 25.02 11.31 -8.44
CA VAL A 162 25.96 11.92 -7.48
C VAL A 162 27.34 11.31 -7.71
N ASN A 163 28.35 12.13 -8.00
CA ASN A 163 29.74 11.70 -8.23
C ASN A 163 29.88 10.57 -9.26
N GLY A 164 29.15 10.65 -10.39
CA GLY A 164 29.16 9.62 -11.44
C GLY A 164 28.40 8.34 -11.10
N LYS A 165 27.83 8.22 -9.89
CA LYS A 165 26.94 7.12 -9.50
C LYS A 165 25.49 7.49 -9.81
N HIS A 166 24.85 6.72 -10.67
CA HIS A 166 23.41 6.79 -10.94
C HIS A 166 22.67 5.91 -9.94
N THR A 167 21.72 6.47 -9.20
CA THR A 167 20.88 5.75 -8.24
C THR A 167 19.43 5.86 -8.67
N VAL A 168 18.84 4.74 -9.09
CA VAL A 168 17.40 4.61 -9.32
C VAL A 168 16.75 4.20 -8.00
N THR A 169 15.75 4.95 -7.57
CA THR A 169 14.98 4.73 -6.33
C THR A 169 13.55 4.37 -6.71
N VAL A 170 13.08 3.24 -6.22
CA VAL A 170 11.67 2.83 -6.33
C VAL A 170 11.01 3.06 -4.99
N GLY A 171 10.13 4.05 -4.92
CA GLY A 171 9.28 4.30 -3.76
C GLY A 171 7.90 3.70 -3.98
N VAL A 172 7.28 3.18 -2.93
CA VAL A 172 5.88 2.75 -2.95
C VAL A 172 5.11 3.67 -2.02
N ASP A 173 4.09 4.34 -2.54
CA ASP A 173 3.19 5.16 -1.73
C ASP A 173 2.26 4.23 -0.92
N SER A 174 2.72 3.83 0.26
CA SER A 174 1.99 2.98 1.18
C SER A 174 0.72 3.62 1.73
N ALA A 175 0.62 4.96 1.73
CA ALA A 175 -0.58 5.66 2.15
C ALA A 175 -1.68 5.57 1.08
N SER A 176 -1.33 5.65 -0.20
CA SER A 176 -2.28 5.43 -1.31
C SER A 176 -2.87 4.01 -1.29
N ILE A 177 -2.07 3.02 -0.91
CA ILE A 177 -2.51 1.63 -0.78
C ILE A 177 -3.42 1.46 0.44
N ALA A 178 -3.10 2.07 1.58
CA ALA A 178 -3.91 1.97 2.79
C ALA A 178 -5.29 2.65 2.65
N ASP A 179 -5.37 3.75 1.90
CA ASP A 179 -6.64 4.46 1.66
C ASP A 179 -7.52 3.81 0.59
N SER A 180 -6.93 3.02 -0.33
CA SER A 180 -7.69 2.20 -1.29
C SER A 180 -8.45 1.05 -0.63
N ILE A 181 -8.12 0.69 0.60
CA ILE A 181 -8.82 -0.35 1.33
C ILE A 181 -9.81 0.35 2.26
N ALA A 182 -11.09 0.38 1.89
CA ALA A 182 -12.14 0.93 2.74
C ALA A 182 -12.15 0.18 4.08
N GLN A 183 -11.59 0.81 5.13
CA GLN A 183 -11.64 0.27 6.48
C GLN A 183 -13.06 0.51 7.03
N PRO A 184 -13.69 -0.49 7.66
CA PRO A 184 -15.03 -0.36 8.22
C PRO A 184 -15.06 0.55 9.45
N VAL A 185 -13.92 0.70 10.15
CA VAL A 185 -13.75 1.63 11.26
C VAL A 185 -12.63 2.60 10.91
N VAL A 186 -12.89 3.89 11.07
CA VAL A 186 -11.94 4.98 10.84
C VAL A 186 -11.96 5.94 12.01
N TYR A 187 -10.97 6.84 12.06
CA TYR A 187 -11.00 7.95 13.00
C TYR A 187 -11.65 9.18 12.38
N THR A 188 -12.40 9.92 13.19
CA THR A 188 -13.09 11.15 12.80
C THR A 188 -12.96 12.21 13.88
N LYS A 189 -13.34 13.44 13.56
CA LYS A 189 -13.62 14.52 14.52
C LYS A 189 -15.09 14.46 14.95
N ALA A 190 -15.45 15.31 15.92
CA ALA A 190 -16.83 15.47 16.39
C ALA A 190 -17.85 15.82 15.28
N ASP A 191 -17.42 16.51 14.22
CA ASP A 191 -18.27 16.84 13.06
C ASP A 191 -18.42 15.68 12.05
N GLY A 192 -17.77 14.54 12.30
CA GLY A 192 -17.74 13.36 11.45
C GLY A 192 -16.70 13.40 10.33
N SER A 193 -15.96 14.49 10.14
CA SER A 193 -14.86 14.55 9.16
C SER A 193 -13.74 13.58 9.52
N LYS A 194 -13.08 12.98 8.53
CA LYS A 194 -12.03 11.97 8.75
C LYS A 194 -10.79 12.59 9.42
N ALA A 195 -10.17 11.81 10.30
CA ALA A 195 -8.91 12.11 10.95
C ALA A 195 -7.85 11.08 10.51
N TYR A 196 -6.63 11.56 10.25
CA TYR A 196 -5.55 10.76 9.68
C TYR A 196 -4.44 10.55 10.69
N LYS A 197 -4.18 9.28 11.04
CA LYS A 197 -3.13 8.92 12.02
C LYS A 197 -1.75 8.98 11.39
N ARG A 198 -0.80 9.66 12.03
CA ARG A 198 0.62 9.68 11.65
C ARG A 198 1.48 9.53 12.90
N GLY A 199 2.16 8.40 13.04
CA GLY A 199 2.84 8.03 14.28
C GLY A 199 1.85 7.98 15.45
N ASN A 200 2.11 8.78 16.49
CA ASN A 200 1.27 8.88 17.69
C ASN A 200 0.25 10.02 17.66
N LYS A 201 0.15 10.77 16.55
CA LYS A 201 -0.70 11.97 16.40
C LYS A 201 -1.77 11.79 15.32
N PHE A 202 -2.77 12.66 15.35
CA PHE A 202 -3.87 12.70 14.36
C PHE A 202 -3.92 14.07 13.69
N TYR A 203 -4.32 14.09 12.42
CA TYR A 203 -4.40 15.31 11.61
C TYR A 203 -5.71 15.41 10.83
N ASP A 204 -6.14 16.63 10.52
CA ASP A 204 -7.38 16.94 9.81
C ASP A 204 -7.34 16.75 8.29
N ALA A 205 -6.16 16.48 7.73
CA ALA A 205 -5.95 16.24 6.31
C ALA A 205 -5.04 15.02 6.09
N GLN A 206 -5.12 14.39 4.93
CA GLN A 206 -4.34 13.20 4.59
C GLN A 206 -2.85 13.50 4.41
N THR A 207 -2.51 14.66 3.85
CA THR A 207 -1.15 15.20 3.77
C THR A 207 -1.14 16.62 4.32
N GLY A 208 -0.19 16.96 5.20
CA GLY A 208 -0.22 18.23 5.94
C GLY A 208 -1.39 18.29 6.94
N GLY A 209 -1.92 19.48 7.18
CA GLY A 209 -3.06 19.70 8.10
C GLY A 209 -2.66 20.02 9.54
N ASN A 210 -3.66 20.40 10.34
CA ASN A 210 -3.49 20.70 11.76
C ASN A 210 -3.60 19.44 12.61
N GLU A 211 -2.82 19.40 13.69
CA GLU A 211 -2.92 18.34 14.68
C GLU A 211 -4.27 18.41 15.42
N ILE A 212 -4.96 17.27 15.50
CA ILE A 212 -6.20 17.10 16.24
C ILE A 212 -5.86 16.66 17.66
N GLN A 213 -6.46 17.29 18.67
CA GLN A 213 -6.24 16.89 20.05
C GLN A 213 -6.80 15.47 20.29
N PRO A 214 -6.10 14.61 21.04
CA PRO A 214 -6.54 13.23 21.26
C PRO A 214 -7.97 13.07 21.79
N ALA A 215 -8.47 14.04 22.56
CA ALA A 215 -9.84 14.02 23.10
C ALA A 215 -10.94 14.22 22.04
N ASP A 216 -10.60 14.81 20.89
CA ASP A 216 -11.54 15.10 19.80
C ASP A 216 -11.57 13.98 18.74
N VAL A 217 -10.74 12.94 18.92
CA VAL A 217 -10.63 11.81 18.00
C VAL A 217 -11.64 10.73 18.36
N ILE A 218 -12.57 10.47 17.45
CA ILE A 218 -13.65 9.50 17.61
C ILE A 218 -13.40 8.31 16.69
N ALA A 219 -13.66 7.09 17.15
CA ALA A 219 -13.74 5.93 16.27
C ALA A 219 -15.16 5.87 15.66
N SER A 220 -15.27 5.93 14.34
CA SER A 220 -16.54 5.91 13.62
C SER A 220 -16.60 4.77 12.62
N MET A 221 -17.80 4.25 12.41
CA MET A 221 -18.09 3.36 11.30
C MET A 221 -18.00 4.14 9.98
N ASN A 222 -17.43 3.52 8.96
CA ASN A 222 -17.32 4.05 7.62
C ASN A 222 -18.06 3.11 6.66
N ASN A 223 -19.11 3.62 6.01
CA ASN A 223 -19.93 2.80 5.13
C ASN A 223 -19.23 2.52 3.78
N ALA A 224 -19.84 1.68 2.95
CA ALA A 224 -19.26 1.29 1.65
C ALA A 224 -19.10 2.48 0.68
N ALA A 225 -19.86 3.57 0.87
CA ALA A 225 -19.73 4.80 0.11
C ALA A 225 -18.69 5.77 0.69
N GLY A 226 -17.96 5.38 1.74
CA GLY A 226 -16.92 6.18 2.38
C GLY A 226 -17.44 7.28 3.32
N SER A 227 -18.73 7.25 3.67
CA SER A 227 -19.34 8.21 4.60
C SER A 227 -19.25 7.71 6.05
N THR A 228 -18.91 8.65 6.93
CA THR A 228 -18.77 8.50 8.38
C THR A 228 -19.91 9.12 9.17
N THR A 229 -20.85 9.78 8.48
CA THR A 229 -22.01 10.46 9.08
C THR A 229 -23.34 9.83 8.67
N ALA A 230 -23.38 9.13 7.54
CA ALA A 230 -24.55 8.37 7.13
C ALA A 230 -24.69 7.10 7.98
N PRO A 231 -25.81 6.92 8.72
CA PRO A 231 -26.04 5.71 9.49
C PRO A 231 -26.00 4.45 8.61
N MET A 232 -25.55 3.34 9.20
CA MET A 232 -25.56 2.03 8.56
C MET A 232 -25.88 0.93 9.57
N THR A 233 -26.33 -0.22 9.08
CA THR A 233 -26.52 -1.40 9.92
C THR A 233 -25.17 -2.02 10.26
N LEU A 234 -24.89 -2.20 11.54
CA LEU A 234 -23.80 -3.05 12.03
C LEU A 234 -24.33 -4.47 12.26
N ALA A 235 -24.01 -5.38 11.35
CA ALA A 235 -24.41 -6.78 11.45
C ALA A 235 -23.41 -7.61 12.26
N ASN A 236 -23.79 -8.85 12.62
CA ASN A 236 -22.94 -9.80 13.35
C ASN A 236 -22.50 -9.29 14.74
N VAL A 237 -23.30 -8.43 15.37
CA VAL A 237 -23.17 -8.11 16.79
C VAL A 237 -23.81 -9.24 17.59
N LYS A 238 -23.07 -9.84 18.51
CA LYS A 238 -23.56 -10.92 19.38
C LYS A 238 -24.51 -10.34 20.44
N ASP A 239 -25.65 -11.00 20.64
CA ASP A 239 -26.58 -10.69 21.72
C ASP A 239 -25.93 -10.87 23.10
N ASN A 240 -26.26 -9.97 24.02
CA ASN A 240 -25.81 -10.00 25.41
C ASN A 240 -26.84 -10.68 26.31
N LEU A 241 -28.12 -10.61 25.96
CA LEU A 241 -29.21 -11.34 26.57
C LEU A 241 -29.53 -12.59 25.74
N LYS A 242 -29.90 -13.68 26.41
CA LYS A 242 -30.47 -14.84 25.71
C LYS A 242 -31.88 -14.49 25.27
N ASP A 243 -32.30 -15.06 24.13
CA ASP A 243 -33.69 -15.03 23.69
C ASP A 243 -34.60 -15.52 24.83
N ALA A 244 -35.55 -14.69 25.24
CA ALA A 244 -36.59 -15.05 26.18
C ALA A 244 -37.59 -15.89 25.40
N ALA A 245 -37.26 -17.17 25.20
CA ALA A 245 -38.09 -18.10 24.48
C ALA A 245 -39.54 -18.00 24.99
N ASN A 246 -40.45 -17.63 24.07
CA ASN A 246 -41.86 -17.46 24.33
C ASN A 246 -42.41 -18.62 25.17
N GLY A 247 -42.83 -18.29 26.41
CA GLY A 247 -43.76 -19.09 27.18
C GLY A 247 -43.16 -20.20 28.04
N LYS A 248 -42.60 -19.83 29.19
CA LYS A 248 -42.97 -20.37 30.52
C LYS A 248 -42.13 -19.68 31.58
N ALA A 249 -42.78 -19.20 32.64
CA ALA A 249 -42.18 -18.60 33.83
C ALA A 249 -40.72 -19.02 34.08
N VAL A 250 -39.77 -18.13 33.75
CA VAL A 250 -38.40 -18.24 34.23
C VAL A 250 -38.24 -17.19 35.34
N SER A 251 -38.64 -17.60 36.55
CA SER A 251 -38.14 -16.97 37.76
C SER A 251 -36.61 -17.05 37.73
N THR A 252 -35.96 -15.89 37.73
CA THR A 252 -34.49 -15.69 37.64
C THR A 252 -33.88 -16.06 36.30
N LEU A 253 -33.06 -15.18 35.73
CA LEU A 253 -32.19 -15.49 34.61
C LEU A 253 -31.45 -16.80 34.89
N ALA A 254 -31.94 -17.93 34.38
CA ALA A 254 -31.28 -19.21 34.53
C ALA A 254 -30.10 -19.23 33.53
N GLY A 255 -29.02 -18.54 33.92
CA GLY A 255 -27.74 -18.54 33.19
C GLY A 255 -27.12 -17.18 32.87
N GLY A 256 -27.59 -16.07 33.45
CA GLY A 256 -26.86 -14.80 33.35
C GLY A 256 -27.31 -13.85 34.46
N SER A 257 -26.59 -13.77 35.57
CA SER A 257 -26.86 -12.74 36.57
C SER A 257 -26.72 -11.35 35.94
N ARG A 258 -27.48 -10.35 36.38
CA ARG A 258 -27.18 -8.93 36.07
C ARG A 258 -25.71 -8.62 36.39
N ALA A 259 -25.17 -9.26 37.42
CA ALA A 259 -23.75 -9.18 37.74
C ALA A 259 -22.86 -9.74 36.62
N ASP A 260 -23.24 -10.85 35.98
CA ASP A 260 -22.47 -11.49 34.90
C ASP A 260 -22.39 -10.62 33.64
N LEU A 261 -23.47 -9.90 33.30
CA LEU A 261 -23.48 -8.93 32.19
C LEU A 261 -22.47 -7.79 32.41
N THR A 262 -22.19 -7.45 33.67
CA THR A 262 -21.26 -6.37 34.03
C THR A 262 -19.86 -6.83 34.39
N LYS A 263 -19.62 -8.16 34.50
CA LYS A 263 -18.30 -8.71 34.80
C LYS A 263 -17.32 -8.44 33.65
N GLY A 264 -16.06 -8.18 33.97
CA GLY A 264 -14.96 -8.17 32.99
C GLY A 264 -15.15 -7.24 31.78
N LYS A 265 -15.56 -5.99 32.01
CA LYS A 265 -15.88 -4.97 30.96
C LYS A 265 -17.12 -5.27 30.09
N GLY A 266 -17.92 -6.30 30.41
CA GLY A 266 -19.14 -6.64 29.64
C GLY A 266 -20.24 -5.56 29.66
N GLY A 267 -20.21 -4.64 30.64
CA GLY A 267 -21.19 -3.55 30.73
C GLY A 267 -21.07 -2.46 29.64
N SER A 268 -20.07 -2.55 28.75
CA SER A 268 -19.84 -1.60 27.66
C SER A 268 -20.07 -2.21 26.27
N ASN A 269 -20.69 -3.39 26.19
CA ASN A 269 -21.05 -4.00 24.92
C ASN A 269 -22.20 -3.24 24.23
N ALA A 270 -22.24 -3.28 22.90
CA ALA A 270 -23.39 -2.80 22.15
C ALA A 270 -24.60 -3.73 22.38
N ALA A 271 -25.77 -3.15 22.65
CA ALA A 271 -27.03 -3.91 22.74
C ALA A 271 -27.61 -4.13 21.33
N THR A 272 -28.05 -5.35 21.06
CA THR A 272 -28.80 -5.67 19.83
C THR A 272 -30.29 -5.35 19.99
N VAL A 273 -31.05 -5.36 18.89
CA VAL A 273 -32.52 -5.27 18.97
C VAL A 273 -33.10 -6.46 19.76
N ASN A 274 -32.49 -7.64 19.63
CA ASN A 274 -32.89 -8.81 20.40
C ASN A 274 -32.66 -8.60 21.90
N ASP A 275 -31.56 -7.96 22.30
CA ASP A 275 -31.33 -7.59 23.70
C ASP A 275 -32.44 -6.67 24.23
N VAL A 276 -32.87 -5.68 23.44
CA VAL A 276 -33.94 -4.76 23.85
C VAL A 276 -35.27 -5.51 24.01
N LEU A 277 -35.63 -6.35 23.03
CA LEU A 277 -36.89 -7.09 23.06
C LEU A 277 -36.97 -8.12 24.20
N ASN A 278 -35.83 -8.64 24.66
CA ASN A 278 -35.75 -9.59 25.76
C ASN A 278 -35.49 -8.94 27.13
N ALA A 279 -35.26 -7.63 27.18
CA ALA A 279 -35.21 -6.88 28.42
C ALA A 279 -36.61 -6.72 29.02
N GLY A 280 -36.75 -6.94 30.33
CA GLY A 280 -38.05 -6.99 31.00
C GLY A 280 -37.99 -7.02 32.53
N PHE A 281 -39.15 -7.25 33.16
CA PHE A 281 -39.30 -7.36 34.62
C PHE A 281 -40.27 -8.48 35.04
N THR A 282 -40.07 -9.04 36.24
CA THR A 282 -40.93 -10.10 36.78
C THR A 282 -42.11 -9.53 37.57
N VAL A 283 -43.32 -9.97 37.28
CA VAL A 283 -44.52 -9.69 38.09
C VAL A 283 -44.73 -10.81 39.09
N GLN A 284 -44.96 -10.47 40.36
CA GLN A 284 -45.19 -11.43 41.44
C GLN A 284 -46.55 -11.23 42.09
N GLY A 285 -47.23 -12.33 42.42
CA GLY A 285 -48.39 -12.34 43.31
C GLY A 285 -48.00 -12.97 44.64
N ASN A 286 -48.09 -12.21 45.73
CA ASN A 286 -47.74 -12.66 47.09
C ASN A 286 -46.32 -13.28 47.19
N GLY A 287 -45.32 -12.63 46.60
CA GLY A 287 -43.93 -13.10 46.60
C GLY A 287 -43.64 -14.28 45.67
N VAL A 288 -44.59 -14.70 44.85
CA VAL A 288 -44.44 -15.78 43.86
C VAL A 288 -44.47 -15.20 42.45
N ALA A 289 -43.44 -15.46 41.65
CA ALA A 289 -43.40 -15.06 40.24
C ALA A 289 -44.60 -15.63 39.46
N LYS A 290 -45.30 -14.75 38.76
CA LYS A 290 -46.47 -15.08 37.92
C LYS A 290 -46.19 -14.87 36.45
N ASP A 291 -45.39 -13.85 36.12
CA ASP A 291 -45.10 -13.50 34.72
C ASP A 291 -43.74 -12.78 34.58
N PHE A 292 -43.18 -12.77 33.37
CA PHE A 292 -42.03 -11.94 33.00
C PHE A 292 -42.41 -11.09 31.78
N VAL A 293 -42.55 -9.79 32.03
CA VAL A 293 -43.05 -8.80 31.07
C VAL A 293 -41.86 -8.22 30.32
N THR A 294 -41.85 -8.34 28.99
CA THR A 294 -40.83 -7.74 28.11
C THR A 294 -41.39 -6.55 27.31
N HIS A 295 -40.58 -5.98 26.42
CA HIS A 295 -41.02 -4.87 25.58
C HIS A 295 -42.11 -5.32 24.60
N GLY A 296 -43.27 -4.65 24.67
CA GLY A 296 -44.43 -4.94 23.82
C GLY A 296 -45.55 -5.73 24.52
N ASP A 297 -45.27 -6.31 25.69
CA ASP A 297 -46.28 -6.98 26.50
C ASP A 297 -47.29 -5.98 27.11
N THR A 298 -48.52 -6.45 27.33
CA THR A 298 -49.58 -5.67 27.98
C THR A 298 -49.77 -6.13 29.42
N VAL A 299 -49.60 -5.20 30.37
CA VAL A 299 -50.00 -5.42 31.77
C VAL A 299 -51.39 -4.82 31.97
N ASN A 300 -52.38 -5.69 32.21
CA ASN A 300 -53.77 -5.27 32.41
C ASN A 300 -54.13 -5.22 33.91
N PHE A 301 -54.42 -4.01 34.41
CA PHE A 301 -54.99 -3.83 35.76
C PHE A 301 -56.52 -3.90 35.69
N ALA A 302 -57.06 -5.09 35.98
CA ALA A 302 -58.49 -5.35 35.92
C ALA A 302 -59.21 -5.11 37.26
N ASN A 303 -60.52 -4.85 37.20
CA ASN A 303 -61.37 -4.77 38.39
C ASN A 303 -61.41 -6.10 39.14
N GLY A 304 -61.38 -6.04 40.47
CA GLY A 304 -61.55 -7.19 41.36
C GLY A 304 -62.93 -7.22 42.01
N GLN A 305 -63.15 -8.21 42.87
CA GLN A 305 -64.35 -8.27 43.69
C GLN A 305 -64.30 -7.15 44.74
N GLY A 306 -65.15 -6.15 44.56
CA GLY A 306 -65.21 -4.98 45.44
C GLY A 306 -64.10 -3.95 45.19
N THR A 307 -63.30 -4.07 44.13
CA THR A 307 -62.28 -3.06 43.79
C THR A 307 -62.37 -2.66 42.32
N VAL A 308 -62.21 -1.36 42.05
CA VAL A 308 -62.11 -0.82 40.69
C VAL A 308 -60.68 -0.35 40.46
N ALA A 309 -60.01 -0.92 39.46
CA ALA A 309 -58.69 -0.45 39.07
C ALA A 309 -58.86 0.77 38.15
N LYS A 310 -58.14 1.85 38.46
CA LYS A 310 -58.12 3.08 37.68
C LYS A 310 -56.69 3.36 37.24
N VAL A 311 -56.49 3.46 35.93
CA VAL A 311 -55.19 3.74 35.32
C VAL A 311 -55.29 5.06 34.57
N GLU A 312 -54.46 6.02 34.94
CA GLU A 312 -54.35 7.32 34.28
C GLU A 312 -52.89 7.55 33.91
N SER A 313 -52.62 8.04 32.69
CA SER A 313 -51.26 8.40 32.28
C SER A 313 -51.22 9.87 31.89
N LYS A 314 -50.32 10.63 32.51
CA LYS A 314 -50.14 12.07 32.26
C LYS A 314 -48.67 12.43 32.46
N ASP A 315 -48.12 13.22 31.55
CA ASP A 315 -46.74 13.74 31.60
C ASP A 315 -45.66 12.65 31.80
N GLY A 316 -45.86 11.48 31.18
CA GLY A 316 -44.92 10.36 31.27
C GLY A 316 -45.00 9.56 32.58
N VAL A 317 -45.94 9.89 33.47
CA VAL A 317 -46.21 9.13 34.70
C VAL A 317 -47.53 8.38 34.56
N THR A 318 -47.46 7.06 34.75
CA THR A 318 -48.65 6.21 34.85
C THR A 318 -49.03 6.05 36.32
N LYS A 319 -50.19 6.59 36.69
CA LYS A 319 -50.81 6.43 38.01
C LYS A 319 -51.80 5.28 37.96
N VAL A 320 -51.61 4.30 38.85
CA VAL A 320 -52.55 3.23 39.10
C VAL A 320 -53.14 3.43 40.50
N SER A 321 -54.46 3.53 40.61
CA SER A 321 -55.19 3.56 41.88
C SER A 321 -56.24 2.47 41.91
N PHE A 322 -56.60 2.04 43.12
CA PHE A 322 -57.65 1.05 43.35
C PHE A 322 -58.71 1.68 44.23
N ASP A 323 -59.91 1.83 43.68
CA ASP A 323 -61.05 2.33 44.43
C ASP A 323 -61.71 1.15 45.16
N THR A 324 -61.98 1.35 46.46
CA THR A 324 -62.64 0.38 47.35
C THR A 324 -64.00 0.90 47.79
N PRO A 325 -64.94 0.04 48.21
CA PRO A 325 -66.26 0.46 48.68
C PRO A 325 -66.18 0.94 50.14
N MET A 326 -64.99 0.92 50.74
CA MET A 326 -64.69 1.36 52.10
C MET A 326 -63.60 2.41 52.02
N GLN A 327 -63.80 3.54 52.69
CA GLN A 327 -62.83 4.63 52.78
C GLN A 327 -62.59 4.98 54.25
N TYR A 328 -61.34 5.20 54.62
CA TYR A 328 -61.01 5.71 55.95
C TYR A 328 -61.58 7.11 56.14
N VAL A 329 -62.08 7.39 57.35
CA VAL A 329 -62.51 8.73 57.73
C VAL A 329 -61.74 9.23 58.95
N ASP A 330 -61.50 10.54 59.00
CA ASP A 330 -60.89 11.20 60.14
C ASP A 330 -61.86 11.35 61.32
N ASN A 331 -61.37 11.90 62.44
CA ASN A 331 -62.17 12.14 63.65
C ASN A 331 -63.34 13.11 63.45
N THR A 332 -63.43 13.77 62.29
CA THR A 332 -64.52 14.67 61.89
C THR A 332 -65.45 14.05 60.85
N GLY A 333 -65.23 12.78 60.46
CA GLY A 333 -66.01 12.05 59.48
C GLY A 333 -65.67 12.36 58.01
N ARG A 334 -64.56 13.05 57.72
CA ARG A 334 -64.12 13.34 56.35
C ARG A 334 -63.21 12.25 55.81
N ALA A 335 -63.21 12.06 54.50
CA ALA A 335 -62.32 11.13 53.79
C ALA A 335 -60.85 11.35 54.15
N SER A 336 -60.16 10.27 54.52
CA SER A 336 -58.74 10.21 54.84
C SER A 336 -58.03 9.25 53.89
N THR A 337 -56.83 9.65 53.45
CA THR A 337 -55.89 8.74 52.76
C THR A 337 -55.00 7.98 53.73
N ASP A 338 -54.93 8.43 54.99
CA ASP A 338 -54.20 7.76 56.05
C ASP A 338 -55.10 6.72 56.75
N PRO A 339 -54.56 5.56 57.15
CA PRO A 339 -55.32 4.55 57.88
C PRO A 339 -55.93 5.08 59.18
N THR A 340 -57.22 4.80 59.42
CA THR A 340 -57.93 5.14 60.67
C THR A 340 -58.75 3.95 61.19
N ASN A 341 -59.29 4.07 62.40
CA ASN A 341 -60.16 3.05 63.00
C ASN A 341 -61.63 3.15 62.57
N THR A 342 -61.96 4.05 61.65
CA THR A 342 -63.34 4.30 61.23
C THR A 342 -63.40 4.37 59.71
N VAL A 343 -64.41 3.70 59.14
CA VAL A 343 -64.58 3.59 57.69
C VAL A 343 -66.00 3.98 57.31
N SER A 344 -66.14 4.70 56.20
CA SER A 344 -67.42 4.95 55.54
C SER A 344 -67.57 4.06 54.32
N LEU A 345 -68.81 3.61 54.06
CA LEU A 345 -69.14 2.91 52.82
C LEU A 345 -69.34 3.91 51.68
N VAL A 346 -68.61 3.71 50.58
CA VAL A 346 -68.66 4.55 49.39
C VAL A 346 -69.48 3.85 48.31
N GLY A 347 -70.63 4.41 47.98
CA GLY A 347 -71.49 3.95 46.89
C GLY A 347 -71.18 4.66 45.57
N LYS A 348 -71.80 4.20 44.48
CA LYS A 348 -71.74 4.84 43.16
C LYS A 348 -72.15 6.33 43.21
N ASP A 349 -73.19 6.62 43.99
CA ASP A 349 -73.75 7.96 44.13
C ASP A 349 -73.26 8.60 45.43
N SER A 350 -72.45 9.65 45.31
CA SER A 350 -71.90 10.37 46.47
C SER A 350 -73.02 10.88 47.39
N GLY A 351 -72.85 10.65 48.70
CA GLY A 351 -73.79 11.11 49.74
C GLY A 351 -75.05 10.27 49.92
N LYS A 352 -75.28 9.21 49.13
CA LYS A 352 -76.41 8.30 49.32
C LYS A 352 -76.05 7.14 50.26
N PRO A 353 -76.99 6.67 51.12
CA PRO A 353 -76.76 5.48 51.94
C PRO A 353 -76.45 4.25 51.08
N VAL A 354 -75.48 3.44 51.53
CA VAL A 354 -75.15 2.15 50.93
C VAL A 354 -75.94 1.05 51.62
N GLN A 355 -76.53 0.13 50.85
CA GLN A 355 -77.17 -1.07 51.39
C GLN A 355 -76.13 -2.17 51.59
N VAL A 356 -76.06 -2.72 52.80
CA VAL A 356 -75.24 -3.90 53.10
C VAL A 356 -76.15 -5.13 53.13
N LYS A 357 -75.78 -6.18 52.39
CA LYS A 357 -76.50 -7.45 52.32
C LYS A 357 -75.58 -8.58 52.79
N ASN A 358 -76.16 -9.73 53.17
CA ASN A 358 -75.44 -10.88 53.74
C ASN A 358 -74.68 -10.55 55.05
N VAL A 359 -75.25 -9.67 55.87
CA VAL A 359 -74.78 -9.41 57.23
C VAL A 359 -75.53 -10.36 58.17
N ALA A 360 -74.81 -11.10 59.02
CA ALA A 360 -75.44 -11.92 60.06
C ALA A 360 -76.17 -11.04 61.09
N ALA A 361 -77.20 -11.56 61.75
CA ALA A 361 -77.87 -10.85 62.84
C ALA A 361 -76.87 -10.59 63.98
N GLY A 362 -76.64 -9.32 64.31
CA GLY A 362 -75.74 -8.90 65.39
C GLY A 362 -76.49 -8.50 66.66
N THR A 363 -75.90 -8.78 67.83
CA THR A 363 -76.28 -8.15 69.10
C THR A 363 -75.72 -6.73 69.12
N LEU A 364 -76.58 -5.73 68.93
CA LEU A 364 -76.21 -4.32 69.13
C LEU A 364 -75.90 -4.10 70.61
N SER A 365 -74.68 -3.68 70.95
CA SER A 365 -74.39 -3.17 72.29
C SER A 365 -75.14 -1.86 72.49
N ASN A 366 -75.81 -1.69 73.63
CA ASN A 366 -76.69 -0.56 73.95
C ASN A 366 -75.99 0.81 74.06
N THR A 367 -74.70 0.89 73.72
CA THR A 367 -73.90 2.12 73.62
C THR A 367 -73.42 2.40 72.20
N SER A 368 -73.92 1.70 71.19
CA SER A 368 -73.63 2.03 69.79
C SER A 368 -74.47 3.24 69.37
N THR A 369 -73.84 4.41 69.28
CA THR A 369 -74.35 5.57 68.51
C THR A 369 -74.20 5.34 67.03
#